data_AF-A0A506Y8U6-F1
#
_entry.id   AF-A0A506Y8U6-F1
#
_cell.length_a   1.000
_cell.length_b   1.000
_cell.length_c   1.000
_cell.angle_alpha   90.00
_cell.angle_beta   90.00
_cell.angle_gamma   90.00
#
_symmetry.space_group_name_H-M   'P 1'
#
loop_
_entity.id
_entity.type
_entity.pdbx_description
1 polymer ?
#
loop_
_entity_poly.entity_id
_entity_poly.type
_entity_poly.pdbx_seq_one_letter_code
_entity_poly.pdbx_strand_id
1 'polypeptide(L)'
;MSRLSDARARTWVRARGSLRRALSGERALLAAKTAGAAALAWLLGHQLPGDLGDYAYYAPFGAVIAMTPTLVSSARSTLHTVAGTAVGIGLAWLLFLLHAPGWLAVPIAAAVGVIVAGLFTPGPARDYVPVAALFVLTVGGADAGDYSMGYLLQVALGMGIAVIVTVLIPPPVGLTDAADSARRLRAEIAEVLRDVATTVEEPDADGTAATASIPRLRRALASAEESLDQAQESRRGNARAWRQREAIASETRQHGALRRIARRTEELIDLLEPAQSGDASLRDLPDDARAEAAAAIRLTADAVEQWPETGPDADLAHGRIDEQLERLRGRLQPGEHGALVGGAVATLLGRIAIGATRSTAGSAG
;
A
#
# COMPACT_ATOMS: atom_id res chain seq x y z
N MET A 1 -16.45 -30.74 30.52
CA MET A 1 -15.48 -29.73 31.01
C MET A 1 -14.25 -29.53 30.11
N SER A 2 -14.05 -30.32 29.04
CA SER A 2 -12.86 -30.24 28.15
C SER A 2 -12.93 -29.20 27.01
N ARG A 3 -14.12 -28.71 26.62
CA ARG A 3 -14.25 -27.73 25.52
C ARG A 3 -13.94 -26.28 25.91
N LEU A 4 -13.95 -25.96 27.21
CA LEU A 4 -13.69 -24.61 27.72
C LEU A 4 -12.19 -24.32 27.91
N SER A 5 -11.36 -25.34 28.08
CA SER A 5 -9.90 -25.20 28.15
C SER A 5 -9.28 -24.84 26.79
N ASP A 6 -9.77 -25.43 25.70
CA ASP A 6 -9.26 -25.16 24.34
C ASP A 6 -9.60 -23.75 23.83
N ALA A 7 -10.70 -23.15 24.29
CA ALA A 7 -11.07 -21.78 23.96
C ALA A 7 -10.13 -20.76 24.63
N ARG A 8 -9.73 -21.00 25.88
CA ARG A 8 -8.78 -20.17 26.65
C ARG A 8 -7.35 -20.29 26.14
N ALA A 9 -6.92 -21.49 25.75
CA ALA A 9 -5.60 -21.70 25.16
C ALA A 9 -5.44 -20.97 23.80
N ARG A 10 -6.47 -21.01 22.95
CA ARG A 10 -6.48 -20.30 21.66
C ARG A 10 -6.50 -18.78 21.80
N THR A 11 -7.16 -18.24 22.82
CA THR A 11 -7.15 -16.79 23.12
C THR A 11 -5.81 -16.33 23.68
N TRP A 12 -5.15 -17.13 24.51
CA TRP A 12 -3.81 -16.83 25.02
C TRP A 12 -2.72 -16.84 23.94
N VAL A 13 -2.75 -17.79 23.01
CA VAL A 13 -1.82 -17.83 21.87
C VAL A 13 -2.04 -16.64 20.93
N ARG A 14 -3.31 -16.27 20.66
CA ARG A 14 -3.64 -15.07 19.88
C ARG A 14 -3.22 -13.77 20.58
N ALA A 15 -3.41 -13.68 21.90
CA ALA A 15 -2.98 -12.53 22.71
C ALA A 15 -1.45 -12.38 22.76
N ARG A 16 -0.72 -13.49 22.85
CA ARG A 16 0.76 -13.48 22.83
C ARG A 16 1.30 -13.11 21.44
N GLY A 17 0.62 -13.55 20.38
CA GLY A 17 0.91 -13.16 19.00
C GLY A 17 0.53 -11.71 18.66
N SER A 18 -0.50 -11.13 19.28
CA SER A 18 -0.82 -9.70 19.15
C SER A 18 0.14 -8.84 19.96
N LEU A 19 0.54 -9.26 21.16
CA LEU A 19 1.51 -8.55 22.00
C LEU A 19 2.91 -8.52 21.37
N ARG A 20 3.38 -9.65 20.79
CA ARG A 20 4.64 -9.68 20.03
C ARG A 20 4.61 -8.78 18.80
N ARG A 21 3.46 -8.70 18.11
CA ARG A 21 3.27 -7.75 17.00
C ARG A 21 3.17 -6.30 17.50
N ALA A 22 2.62 -6.04 18.68
CA ALA A 22 2.56 -4.71 19.27
C ALA A 22 3.93 -4.22 19.74
N LEU A 23 4.80 -5.14 20.17
CA LEU A 23 6.19 -4.92 20.56
C LEU A 23 7.18 -5.15 19.41
N SER A 24 6.74 -5.11 18.15
CA SER A 24 7.68 -5.08 17.02
C SER A 24 8.57 -3.84 17.15
N GLY A 25 9.83 -3.94 16.68
CA GLY A 25 10.80 -2.85 16.81
C GLY A 25 10.29 -1.51 16.25
N GLU A 26 9.48 -1.55 15.20
CA GLU A 26 8.90 -0.35 14.58
C GLU A 26 7.80 0.30 15.42
N ARG A 27 6.90 -0.49 16.01
CA ARG A 27 5.84 0.03 16.89
C ARG A 27 6.42 0.53 18.22
N ALA A 28 7.42 -0.16 18.75
CA ALA A 28 8.15 0.30 19.92
C ALA A 28 8.88 1.63 19.65
N LEU A 29 9.52 1.76 18.48
CA LEU A 29 10.14 3.00 18.05
C LEU A 29 9.10 4.13 17.89
N LEU A 30 7.96 3.84 17.26
CA LEU A 30 6.88 4.82 17.11
C LEU A 30 6.38 5.27 18.50
N ALA A 31 6.10 4.34 19.41
CA ALA A 31 5.65 4.65 20.77
C ALA A 31 6.68 5.50 21.53
N ALA A 32 7.98 5.18 21.42
CA ALA A 32 9.04 5.96 22.04
C ALA A 32 9.13 7.38 21.46
N LYS A 33 8.99 7.55 20.13
CA LYS A 33 8.91 8.87 19.50
C LYS A 33 7.68 9.65 19.97
N THR A 34 6.51 9.00 20.03
CA THR A 34 5.28 9.63 20.51
C THR A 34 5.44 10.12 21.93
N ALA A 35 5.98 9.28 22.82
CA ALA A 35 6.24 9.65 24.22
C ALA A 35 7.24 10.81 24.32
N GLY A 36 8.33 10.77 23.56
CA GLY A 36 9.31 11.85 23.51
C GLY A 36 8.73 13.17 22.98
N ALA A 37 7.97 13.12 21.89
CA ALA A 37 7.29 14.28 21.32
C ALA A 37 6.27 14.87 22.29
N ALA A 38 5.47 14.04 22.96
CA ALA A 38 4.52 14.46 23.98
C ALA A 38 5.20 15.13 25.18
N ALA A 39 6.30 14.57 25.67
CA ALA A 39 7.08 15.14 26.77
C ALA A 39 7.71 16.49 26.40
N LEU A 40 8.28 16.60 25.19
CA LEU A 40 8.82 17.86 24.67
C LEU A 40 7.72 18.91 24.49
N ALA A 41 6.55 18.51 23.97
CA ALA A 41 5.40 19.38 23.81
C ALA A 41 4.86 19.89 25.15
N TRP A 42 4.80 19.03 26.17
CA TRP A 42 4.45 19.45 27.53
C TRP A 42 5.41 20.52 28.05
N LEU A 43 6.72 20.25 27.96
CA LEU A 43 7.74 21.14 28.50
C LEU A 43 7.74 22.49 27.79
N LEU A 44 7.68 22.49 26.46
CA LEU A 44 7.65 23.72 25.67
C LEU A 44 6.32 24.48 25.81
N GLY A 45 5.20 23.77 25.97
CA GLY A 45 3.89 24.36 26.17
C GLY A 45 3.82 25.24 27.43
N HIS A 46 4.49 24.84 28.51
CA HIS A 46 4.57 25.63 29.76
C HIS A 46 5.43 26.88 29.63
N GLN A 47 6.32 26.94 28.63
CA GLN A 47 7.23 28.06 28.41
C GLN A 47 6.60 29.16 27.52
N LEU A 48 5.38 28.96 27.04
CA LEU A 48 4.66 29.97 26.27
C LEU A 48 4.25 31.14 27.19
N PRO A 49 4.39 32.40 26.71
CA PRO A 49 4.12 33.58 27.52
C PRO A 49 2.61 33.82 27.73
N GLY A 50 2.27 34.47 28.85
CA GLY A 50 0.90 34.82 29.21
C GLY A 50 0.06 33.62 29.62
N ASP A 51 -1.26 33.78 29.51
CA ASP A 51 -2.26 32.76 29.93
C ASP A 51 -2.25 31.52 29.02
N LEU A 52 -1.49 31.55 27.92
CA LEU A 52 -1.30 30.42 27.01
C LEU A 52 -0.66 29.22 27.73
N GLY A 53 0.24 29.48 28.69
CA GLY A 53 0.93 28.45 29.47
C GLY A 53 -0.02 27.58 30.31
N ASP A 54 -1.14 28.15 30.76
CA ASP A 54 -2.14 27.44 31.58
C ASP A 54 -2.85 26.33 30.79
N TYR A 55 -2.81 26.41 29.46
CA TYR A 55 -3.39 25.44 28.53
C TYR A 55 -2.37 24.42 27.99
N ALA A 56 -1.17 24.35 28.56
CA ALA A 56 -0.07 23.49 28.08
C ALA A 56 -0.42 21.99 27.96
N TYR A 57 -1.46 21.52 28.67
CA TYR A 57 -1.93 20.14 28.58
C TYR A 57 -2.49 19.75 27.21
N TYR A 58 -2.83 20.71 26.34
CA TYR A 58 -3.23 20.44 24.96
C TYR A 58 -2.05 20.19 24.01
N ALA A 59 -0.82 20.60 24.37
CA ALA A 59 0.34 20.39 23.51
C ALA A 59 0.70 18.90 23.35
N PRO A 60 0.78 18.07 24.41
CA PRO A 60 0.95 16.63 24.24
C PRO A 60 -0.17 15.98 23.42
N PHE A 61 -1.42 16.44 23.59
CA PHE A 61 -2.56 15.96 22.83
C PHE A 61 -2.35 16.19 21.33
N GLY A 62 -1.95 17.41 20.92
CA GLY A 62 -1.58 17.70 19.54
C GLY A 62 -0.44 16.83 19.03
N ALA A 63 0.60 16.63 19.84
CA ALA A 63 1.75 15.80 19.46
C ALA A 63 1.35 14.34 19.20
N VAL A 64 0.51 13.75 20.04
CA VAL A 64 0.03 12.37 19.87
C VAL A 64 -0.81 12.21 18.61
N ILE A 65 -1.65 13.20 18.29
CA ILE A 65 -2.53 13.17 17.10
C ILE A 65 -1.72 13.27 15.81
N ALA A 66 -0.71 14.14 15.78
CA ALA A 66 0.11 14.37 14.58
C ALA A 66 1.16 13.29 14.35
N MET A 67 1.52 12.51 15.38
CA MET A 67 2.54 11.47 15.26
C MET A 67 2.01 10.28 14.46
N THR A 68 2.39 10.22 13.19
CA THR A 68 2.06 9.11 12.29
C THR A 68 3.32 8.41 11.77
N PRO A 69 3.20 7.21 11.16
CA PRO A 69 4.36 6.46 10.68
C PRO A 69 5.16 7.14 9.55
N THR A 70 4.55 8.07 8.79
CA THR A 70 5.20 8.73 7.65
C THR A 70 5.16 10.25 7.78
N LEU A 71 6.19 10.92 7.25
CA LEU A 71 6.33 12.37 7.37
C LEU A 71 5.24 13.14 6.60
N VAL A 72 4.91 12.71 5.38
CA VAL A 72 3.82 13.33 4.60
C VAL A 72 2.48 13.13 5.29
N SER A 73 2.22 11.95 5.85
CA SER A 73 1.00 11.72 6.63
C SER A 73 0.97 12.62 7.86
N SER A 74 2.08 12.74 8.61
CA SER A 74 2.14 13.60 9.81
C SER A 74 1.91 15.06 9.47
N ALA A 75 2.55 15.56 8.40
CA ALA A 75 2.40 16.95 7.95
C ALA A 75 0.99 17.23 7.41
N ARG A 76 0.45 16.33 6.58
CA ARG A 76 -0.91 16.44 6.04
C ARG A 76 -1.94 16.36 7.15
N SER A 77 -1.79 15.42 8.09
CA SER A 77 -2.64 15.27 9.27
C SER A 77 -2.62 16.53 10.12
N THR A 78 -1.43 17.05 10.45
CA THR A 78 -1.25 18.31 11.19
C THR A 78 -1.99 19.47 10.52
N LEU A 79 -1.76 19.69 9.22
CA LEU A 79 -2.38 20.79 8.50
C LEU A 79 -3.91 20.66 8.48
N HIS A 80 -4.43 19.47 8.17
CA HIS A 80 -5.87 19.22 8.14
C HIS A 80 -6.48 19.40 9.53
N THR A 81 -5.87 18.85 10.58
CA THR A 81 -6.39 18.96 11.94
C THR A 81 -6.38 20.41 12.42
N VAL A 82 -5.29 21.16 12.25
CA VAL A 82 -5.24 22.58 12.64
C VAL A 82 -6.28 23.40 11.87
N ALA A 83 -6.46 23.16 10.57
CA ALA A 83 -7.49 23.83 9.77
C ALA A 83 -8.90 23.49 10.26
N GLY A 84 -9.19 22.21 10.52
CA GLY A 84 -10.48 21.77 11.06
C GLY A 84 -10.75 22.36 12.44
N THR A 85 -9.75 22.36 13.32
CA THR A 85 -9.82 22.97 14.64
C THR A 85 -10.09 24.48 14.55
N ALA A 86 -9.39 25.20 13.67
CA ALA A 86 -9.62 26.64 13.46
C ALA A 86 -11.04 26.94 12.96
N VAL A 87 -11.57 26.13 12.03
CA VAL A 87 -12.94 26.27 11.54
C VAL A 87 -13.97 25.97 12.64
N GLY A 88 -13.73 24.94 13.45
CA GLY A 88 -14.58 24.62 14.61
C GLY A 88 -14.59 25.73 15.65
N ILE A 89 -13.43 26.32 15.95
CA ILE A 89 -13.31 27.50 16.82
C ILE A 89 -14.09 28.68 16.24
N GLY A 90 -13.96 28.96 14.94
CA GLY A 90 -14.71 30.04 14.28
C GLY A 90 -16.22 29.83 14.36
N LEU A 91 -16.69 28.59 14.20
CA LEU A 91 -18.10 28.24 14.37
C LEU A 91 -18.60 28.48 15.81
N ALA A 92 -17.82 28.04 16.81
CA ALA A 92 -18.14 28.30 18.21
C ALA A 92 -18.20 29.80 18.51
N TRP A 93 -17.23 30.56 18.00
CA TRP A 93 -17.16 32.01 18.19
C TRP A 93 -18.35 32.74 17.54
N LEU A 94 -18.78 32.29 16.36
CA LEU A 94 -19.99 32.81 15.70
C LEU A 94 -21.24 32.57 16.56
N LEU A 95 -21.41 31.37 17.12
CA LEU A 95 -22.57 31.06 17.98
C LEU A 95 -22.53 31.83 19.30
N PHE A 96 -21.33 32.07 19.83
CA PHE A 96 -21.12 32.93 20.99
C PHE A 96 -21.53 34.37 20.69
N LEU A 97 -21.11 34.94 19.54
CA LEU A 97 -21.46 36.30 19.13
C LEU A 97 -22.98 36.47 18.89
N LEU A 98 -23.65 35.39 18.47
CA LEU A 98 -25.11 35.32 18.35
C LEU A 98 -25.83 35.17 19.70
N HIS A 99 -25.11 35.15 20.82
CA HIS A 99 -25.64 34.98 22.18
C HIS A 99 -26.54 33.74 22.30
N ALA A 100 -26.21 32.67 21.57
CA ALA A 100 -26.99 31.44 21.60
C ALA A 100 -26.87 30.76 22.99
N PRO A 101 -27.98 30.41 23.66
CA PRO A 101 -27.91 29.74 24.95
C PRO A 101 -27.28 28.35 24.79
N GLY A 102 -26.50 27.90 25.78
CA GLY A 102 -25.68 26.68 25.65
C GLY A 102 -26.43 25.41 25.23
N TRP A 103 -27.67 25.23 25.69
CA TRP A 103 -28.53 24.09 25.31
C TRP A 103 -28.89 24.09 23.82
N LEU A 104 -28.82 25.25 23.15
CA LEU A 104 -29.10 25.42 21.73
C LEU A 104 -27.80 25.55 20.91
N ALA A 105 -26.79 26.25 21.45
CA ALA A 105 -25.50 26.43 20.79
C ALA A 105 -24.80 25.09 20.54
N VAL A 106 -24.80 24.18 21.53
CA VAL A 106 -24.14 22.87 21.45
C VAL A 106 -24.71 21.98 20.31
N PRO A 107 -26.02 21.69 20.22
CA PRO A 107 -26.55 20.88 19.12
C PRO A 107 -26.41 21.56 17.76
N ILE A 108 -26.52 22.89 17.69
CA ILE A 108 -26.29 23.63 16.43
C ILE A 108 -24.83 23.49 15.99
N ALA A 109 -23.87 23.70 16.90
CA ALA A 109 -22.45 23.55 16.62
C ALA A 109 -22.11 22.14 16.13
N ALA A 110 -22.70 21.11 16.75
CA ALA A 110 -22.52 19.73 16.32
C ALA A 110 -23.09 19.49 14.91
N ALA A 111 -24.34 19.90 14.65
CA ALA A 111 -24.99 19.70 13.36
C ALA A 111 -24.29 20.46 12.23
N VAL A 112 -24.07 21.76 12.42
CA VAL A 112 -23.39 22.61 11.45
C VAL A 112 -21.93 22.18 11.29
N GLY A 113 -21.26 21.84 12.38
CA GLY A 113 -19.89 21.34 12.36
C GLY A 113 -19.75 20.09 11.51
N VAL A 114 -20.68 19.12 11.62
CA VAL A 114 -20.69 17.91 10.78
C VAL A 114 -20.97 18.23 9.31
N ILE A 115 -21.88 19.17 9.03
CA ILE A 115 -22.18 19.60 7.65
C ILE A 115 -20.96 20.28 7.02
N VAL A 116 -20.34 21.23 7.73
CA VAL A 116 -19.14 21.94 7.29
C VAL A 116 -17.97 20.97 7.13
N ALA A 117 -17.83 20.01 8.06
CA ALA A 117 -16.84 18.95 7.98
C ALA A 117 -16.99 18.12 6.69
N GLY A 118 -18.22 17.91 6.21
CA GLY A 118 -18.52 17.22 4.95
C GLY A 118 -18.03 17.94 3.69
N LEU A 119 -17.69 19.23 3.77
CA LEU A 119 -17.11 20.00 2.67
C LEU A 119 -15.61 19.74 2.51
N PHE A 120 -14.95 19.17 3.51
CA PHE A 120 -13.53 18.83 3.46
C PHE A 120 -13.31 17.47 2.78
N THR A 121 -12.16 17.33 2.12
CA THR A 121 -11.68 16.03 1.65
C THR A 121 -11.61 15.05 2.82
N PRO A 122 -11.94 13.75 2.63
CA PRO A 122 -11.81 12.74 3.67
C PRO A 122 -10.42 12.80 4.32
N GLY A 123 -10.39 13.02 5.63
CA GLY A 123 -9.16 13.19 6.40
C GLY A 123 -9.43 13.73 7.81
N PRO A 124 -8.37 13.88 8.62
CA PRO A 124 -8.49 14.25 10.04
C PRO A 124 -9.28 15.55 10.26
N ALA A 125 -9.14 16.55 9.39
CA ALA A 125 -9.87 17.83 9.45
C ALA A 125 -11.37 17.66 9.75
N ARG A 126 -11.99 16.67 9.09
CA ARG A 126 -13.42 16.40 9.18
C ARG A 126 -13.84 16.05 10.62
N ASP A 127 -13.02 15.31 11.33
CA ASP A 127 -13.35 14.83 12.68
C ASP A 127 -13.17 15.94 13.72
N TYR A 128 -12.25 16.89 13.48
CA TYR A 128 -11.89 17.92 14.46
C TYR A 128 -12.72 19.20 14.39
N VAL A 129 -13.43 19.47 13.29
CA VAL A 129 -14.35 20.63 13.21
C VAL A 129 -15.44 20.58 14.30
N PRO A 130 -16.29 19.52 14.38
CA PRO A 130 -17.32 19.46 15.42
C PRO A 130 -16.72 19.31 16.83
N VAL A 131 -15.62 18.57 16.96
CA VAL A 131 -14.93 18.37 18.25
C VAL A 131 -14.42 19.71 18.80
N ALA A 132 -13.71 20.50 17.99
CA ALA A 132 -13.20 21.79 18.40
C ALA A 132 -14.32 22.79 18.74
N ALA A 133 -15.39 22.83 17.93
CA ALA A 133 -16.54 23.69 18.21
C ALA A 133 -17.18 23.35 19.56
N LEU A 134 -17.35 22.07 19.86
CA LEU A 134 -17.88 21.60 21.13
C LEU A 134 -16.94 21.93 22.29
N PHE A 135 -15.64 21.69 22.16
CA PHE A 135 -14.66 22.02 23.21
C PHE A 135 -14.69 23.50 23.57
N VAL A 136 -14.71 24.39 22.58
CA VAL A 136 -14.77 25.85 22.83
C VAL A 136 -16.05 26.24 23.53
N LEU A 137 -17.21 25.75 23.08
CA LEU A 137 -18.50 26.10 23.68
C LEU A 137 -18.70 25.52 25.07
N THR A 138 -18.16 24.33 25.35
CA THR A 138 -18.40 23.62 26.61
C THR A 138 -17.36 23.91 27.68
N VAL A 139 -16.09 24.04 27.30
CA VAL A 139 -14.98 24.27 28.23
C VAL A 139 -14.63 25.76 28.30
N GLY A 140 -14.67 26.47 27.18
CA GLY A 140 -14.34 27.91 27.12
C GLY A 140 -15.38 28.81 27.79
N GLY A 141 -16.66 28.44 27.77
CA GLY A 141 -17.71 29.15 28.51
C GLY A 141 -17.74 30.66 28.23
N ALA A 142 -17.58 31.47 29.29
CA ALA A 142 -17.56 32.94 29.21
C ALA A 142 -16.23 33.51 28.68
N ASP A 143 -15.12 32.78 28.84
CA ASP A 143 -13.76 33.17 28.40
C ASP A 143 -13.38 32.46 27.10
N ALA A 144 -14.36 32.27 26.21
CA ALA A 144 -14.20 31.49 24.98
C ALA A 144 -13.08 32.01 24.07
N GLY A 145 -12.76 33.30 24.13
CA GLY A 145 -11.65 33.92 23.38
C GLY A 145 -10.28 33.39 23.81
N ASP A 146 -9.94 33.56 25.09
CA ASP A 146 -8.62 33.20 25.62
C ASP A 146 -8.42 31.67 25.63
N TYR A 147 -9.47 30.92 25.99
CA TYR A 147 -9.45 29.47 25.91
C TYR A 147 -9.21 28.97 24.47
N SER A 148 -9.93 29.51 23.48
CA SER A 148 -9.83 29.02 22.10
C SER A 148 -8.47 29.30 21.47
N MET A 149 -7.87 30.46 21.78
CA MET A 149 -6.52 30.80 21.33
C MET A 149 -5.47 29.90 22.00
N GLY A 150 -5.55 29.72 23.33
CA GLY A 150 -4.69 28.82 24.08
C GLY A 150 -4.76 27.39 23.56
N TYR A 151 -5.98 26.86 23.38
CA TYR A 151 -6.22 25.55 22.80
C TYR A 151 -5.60 25.41 21.40
N LEU A 152 -5.89 26.34 20.48
CA LEU A 152 -5.40 26.26 19.10
C LEU A 152 -3.86 26.29 19.03
N LEU A 153 -3.24 27.23 19.74
CA LEU A 153 -1.79 27.42 19.71
C LEU A 153 -1.05 26.25 20.38
N GLN A 154 -1.55 25.74 21.50
CA GLN A 154 -0.94 24.60 22.19
C GLN A 154 -1.06 23.32 21.36
N VAL A 155 -2.23 23.05 20.78
CA VAL A 155 -2.40 21.91 19.85
C VAL A 155 -1.47 22.05 18.65
N ALA A 156 -1.40 23.22 18.03
CA ALA A 156 -0.53 23.48 16.88
C ALA A 156 0.96 23.32 17.23
N LEU A 157 1.39 23.81 18.41
CA LEU A 157 2.75 23.61 18.93
C LEU A 157 3.08 22.12 19.05
N GLY A 158 2.20 21.37 19.71
CA GLY A 158 2.34 19.92 19.86
C GLY A 158 2.50 19.19 18.52
N MET A 159 1.64 19.52 17.56
CA MET A 159 1.70 18.93 16.23
C MET A 159 3.00 19.32 15.49
N GLY A 160 3.45 20.56 15.62
CA GLY A 160 4.74 21.02 15.07
C GLY A 160 5.92 20.23 15.64
N ILE A 161 5.92 19.97 16.95
CA ILE A 161 6.93 19.15 17.61
C ILE A 161 6.90 17.70 17.10
N ALA A 162 5.72 17.11 16.92
CA ALA A 162 5.61 15.77 16.33
C ALA A 162 6.20 15.70 14.92
N VAL A 163 5.92 16.69 14.06
CA VAL A 163 6.53 16.78 12.72
C VAL A 163 8.05 16.90 12.82
N ILE A 164 8.58 17.74 13.70
CA ILE A 164 10.03 17.90 13.93
C ILE A 164 10.67 16.57 14.37
N VAL A 165 10.06 15.86 15.32
CA VAL A 165 10.55 14.55 15.79
C VAL A 165 10.53 13.52 14.66
N THR A 166 9.50 13.51 13.82
CA THR A 166 9.41 12.62 12.65
C THR A 166 10.47 12.94 11.60
N VAL A 167 10.83 14.22 11.42
CA VAL A 167 11.94 14.66 10.55
C VAL A 167 13.28 14.19 11.11
N LEU A 168 13.53 14.43 12.41
CA LEU A 168 14.81 14.14 13.07
C LEU A 168 15.06 12.64 13.21
N ILE A 169 14.01 11.87 13.43
CA ILE A 169 14.07 10.42 13.54
C ILE A 169 13.23 9.84 12.40
N PRO A 170 13.76 9.79 11.16
CA PRO A 170 13.00 9.32 10.02
C PRO A 170 12.58 7.84 10.18
N PRO A 171 11.36 7.47 9.76
CA PRO A 171 10.91 6.08 9.78
C PRO A 171 11.74 5.20 8.83
N PRO A 172 11.83 3.87 9.06
CA PRO A 172 12.37 2.96 8.08
C PRO A 172 11.55 3.05 6.79
N VAL A 173 12.23 3.08 5.65
CA VAL A 173 11.57 2.95 4.34
C VAL A 173 11.24 1.47 4.22
N GLY A 174 9.96 1.09 4.14
CA GLY A 174 9.46 -0.30 4.10
C GLY A 174 9.89 -1.10 2.86
N LEU A 175 11.14 -0.95 2.42
CA LEU A 175 11.76 -1.62 1.30
C LEU A 175 11.80 -3.14 1.50
N THR A 176 11.98 -3.61 2.74
CA THR A 176 11.95 -5.03 3.04
C THR A 176 10.56 -5.61 2.76
N ASP A 177 9.49 -4.95 3.21
CA ASP A 177 8.13 -5.41 2.96
C ASP A 177 7.75 -5.36 1.47
N ALA A 178 8.21 -4.33 0.75
CA ALA A 178 8.06 -4.23 -0.69
C ALA A 178 8.82 -5.33 -1.45
N ALA A 179 10.06 -5.64 -1.04
CA ALA A 179 10.84 -6.72 -1.62
C ALA A 179 10.23 -8.09 -1.31
N ASP A 180 9.69 -8.28 -0.11
CA ASP A 180 9.05 -9.53 0.31
C ASP A 180 7.74 -9.77 -0.45
N SER A 181 6.94 -8.73 -0.68
CA SER A 181 5.73 -8.82 -1.49
C SER A 181 6.04 -9.04 -2.98
N ALA A 182 7.09 -8.42 -3.52
CA ALA A 182 7.58 -8.71 -4.86
C ALA A 182 8.00 -10.18 -5.03
N ARG A 183 8.76 -10.73 -4.08
CA ARG A 183 9.16 -12.16 -4.10
C ARG A 183 7.96 -13.10 -4.07
N ARG A 184 6.94 -12.78 -3.27
CA ARG A 184 5.67 -13.54 -3.24
C ARG A 184 4.93 -13.47 -4.57
N LEU A 185 4.78 -12.28 -5.14
CA LEU A 185 4.13 -12.10 -6.44
C LEU A 185 4.86 -12.88 -7.55
N ARG A 186 6.20 -12.85 -7.55
CA ARG A 186 7.04 -13.59 -8.48
C ARG A 186 6.80 -15.10 -8.41
N ALA A 187 6.79 -15.66 -7.19
CA ALA A 187 6.52 -17.09 -6.97
C ALA A 187 5.12 -17.48 -7.46
N GLU A 188 4.10 -16.66 -7.16
CA GLU A 188 2.73 -16.90 -7.61
C GLU A 188 2.59 -16.83 -9.13
N ILE A 189 3.26 -15.88 -9.80
CA ILE A 189 3.29 -15.82 -11.27
C ILE A 189 3.89 -17.10 -11.84
N ALA A 190 5.02 -17.57 -11.29
CA ALA A 190 5.68 -18.79 -11.76
C ALA A 190 4.80 -20.03 -11.55
N GLU A 191 4.12 -20.14 -10.41
CA GLU A 191 3.15 -21.22 -10.14
C GLU A 191 1.99 -21.18 -11.14
N VAL A 192 1.39 -20.01 -11.37
CA VAL A 192 0.30 -19.85 -12.35
C VAL A 192 0.76 -20.22 -13.77
N LEU A 193 1.96 -19.82 -14.19
CA LEU A 193 2.51 -20.23 -15.48
C LEU A 193 2.68 -21.75 -15.57
N ARG A 194 3.10 -22.42 -14.49
CA ARG A 194 3.18 -23.90 -14.47
C ARG A 194 1.79 -24.55 -14.58
N ASP A 195 0.78 -24.01 -13.88
CA ASP A 195 -0.60 -24.48 -14.01
C ASP A 195 -1.12 -24.35 -15.45
N VAL A 196 -0.80 -23.23 -16.12
CA VAL A 196 -1.12 -23.01 -17.54
C VAL A 196 -0.39 -24.04 -18.40
N ALA A 197 0.90 -24.27 -18.20
CA ALA A 197 1.66 -25.25 -18.98
C ALA A 197 1.07 -26.67 -18.88
N THR A 198 0.70 -27.10 -17.68
CA THR A 198 0.01 -28.38 -17.46
C THR A 198 -1.34 -28.43 -18.17
N THR A 199 -2.12 -27.35 -18.10
CA THR A 199 -3.43 -27.27 -18.78
C THR A 199 -3.31 -27.31 -20.31
N VAL A 200 -2.24 -26.76 -20.88
CA VAL A 200 -1.97 -26.81 -22.34
C VAL A 200 -1.54 -28.20 -22.78
N GLU A 201 -0.74 -28.89 -21.97
CA GLU A 201 -0.24 -30.24 -22.26
C GLU A 201 -1.35 -31.30 -22.16
N GLU A 202 -2.25 -31.15 -21.18
CA GLU A 202 -3.35 -32.09 -20.90
C GLU A 202 -4.73 -31.40 -21.05
N PRO A 203 -5.20 -31.11 -22.28
CA PRO A 203 -6.43 -30.35 -22.51
C PRO A 203 -7.71 -31.07 -22.09
N ASP A 204 -7.68 -32.41 -22.00
CA ASP A 204 -8.80 -33.27 -21.59
C ASP A 204 -8.94 -33.41 -20.06
N ALA A 205 -7.93 -33.00 -19.29
CA ALA A 205 -8.02 -32.92 -17.85
C ALA A 205 -8.98 -31.79 -17.44
N ASP A 206 -9.47 -31.79 -16.19
CA ASP A 206 -10.29 -30.71 -15.64
C ASP A 206 -9.47 -29.39 -15.66
N GLY A 207 -9.53 -28.68 -16.79
CA GLY A 207 -8.67 -27.54 -17.13
C GLY A 207 -9.03 -26.26 -16.39
N THR A 208 -9.63 -26.40 -15.21
CA THR A 208 -10.00 -25.33 -14.30
C THR A 208 -8.84 -24.89 -13.41
N ALA A 209 -7.73 -25.65 -13.36
CA ALA A 209 -6.57 -25.35 -12.53
C ALA A 209 -5.99 -23.95 -12.81
N ALA A 210 -5.72 -23.62 -14.08
CA ALA A 210 -5.20 -22.31 -14.47
C ALA A 210 -6.17 -21.16 -14.14
N THR A 211 -7.46 -21.33 -14.43
CA THR A 211 -8.51 -20.33 -14.13
C THR A 211 -8.71 -20.14 -12.63
N ALA A 212 -8.61 -21.21 -11.83
CA ALA A 212 -8.69 -21.19 -10.38
C ALA A 212 -7.51 -20.45 -9.72
N SER A 213 -6.41 -20.26 -10.45
CA SER A 213 -5.22 -19.51 -10.00
C SER A 213 -5.34 -17.99 -10.20
N ILE A 214 -6.26 -17.49 -11.06
CA ILE A 214 -6.47 -16.04 -11.28
C ILE A 214 -6.75 -15.27 -9.97
N PRO A 215 -7.66 -15.70 -9.07
CA PRO A 215 -7.92 -14.97 -7.84
C PRO A 215 -6.71 -14.94 -6.89
N ARG A 216 -5.83 -15.96 -6.93
CA ARG A 216 -4.59 -16.00 -6.14
C ARG A 216 -3.59 -14.96 -6.69
N LEU A 217 -3.37 -14.97 -8.00
CA LEU A 217 -2.52 -14.00 -8.69
C LEU A 217 -2.96 -12.55 -8.44
N ARG A 218 -4.26 -12.25 -8.58
CA ARG A 218 -4.81 -10.90 -8.33
C ARG A 218 -4.61 -10.44 -6.89
N ARG A 219 -4.76 -11.34 -5.91
CA ARG A 219 -4.50 -11.04 -4.49
C ARG A 219 -3.02 -10.76 -4.24
N ALA A 220 -2.12 -11.54 -4.85
CA ALA A 220 -0.68 -11.32 -4.73
C ALA A 220 -0.28 -9.98 -5.37
N LEU A 221 -0.85 -9.64 -6.53
CA LEU A 221 -0.61 -8.36 -7.21
C LEU A 221 -1.08 -7.18 -6.36
N ALA A 222 -2.31 -7.22 -5.84
CA ALA A 222 -2.84 -6.16 -4.99
C ALA A 222 -1.99 -5.95 -3.73
N SER A 223 -1.51 -7.03 -3.09
CA SER A 223 -0.63 -6.95 -1.92
C SER A 223 0.74 -6.33 -2.26
N ALA A 224 1.31 -6.64 -3.43
CA ALA A 224 2.55 -6.03 -3.89
C ALA A 224 2.38 -4.54 -4.19
N GLU A 225 1.27 -4.16 -4.84
CA GLU A 225 0.93 -2.76 -5.13
C GLU A 225 0.74 -1.94 -3.83
N GLU A 226 0.00 -2.47 -2.86
CA GLU A 226 -0.17 -1.82 -1.55
C GLU A 226 1.18 -1.62 -0.83
N SER A 227 2.05 -2.63 -0.87
CA SER A 227 3.37 -2.53 -0.23
C SER A 227 4.26 -1.49 -0.93
N LEU A 228 4.22 -1.42 -2.26
CA LEU A 228 4.94 -0.41 -3.03
C LEU A 228 4.42 1.00 -2.72
N ASP A 229 3.11 1.18 -2.68
CA ASP A 229 2.50 2.48 -2.37
C ASP A 229 2.90 2.96 -0.97
N GLN A 230 2.89 2.08 0.03
CA GLN A 230 3.37 2.37 1.38
C GLN A 230 4.86 2.74 1.40
N ALA A 231 5.71 2.03 0.64
CA ALA A 231 7.13 2.34 0.52
C ALA A 231 7.37 3.69 -0.18
N GLN A 232 6.60 4.00 -1.23
CA GLN A 232 6.67 5.27 -1.95
C GLN A 232 6.20 6.45 -1.12
N GLU A 233 5.15 6.28 -0.31
CA GLU A 233 4.68 7.29 0.63
C GLU A 233 5.73 7.54 1.71
N SER A 234 6.31 6.48 2.28
CA SER A 234 7.37 6.54 3.29
C SER A 234 8.66 7.20 2.79
N ARG A 235 8.88 7.23 1.46
CA ARG A 235 9.99 7.97 0.83
C ARG A 235 9.78 9.48 0.85
N ARG A 236 8.55 9.97 0.70
CA ARG A 236 8.30 11.41 0.51
C ARG A 236 8.73 12.20 1.75
N GLY A 237 9.70 13.09 1.58
CA GLY A 237 10.28 13.91 2.66
C GLY A 237 11.16 13.13 3.66
N ASN A 238 11.46 11.86 3.42
CA ASN A 238 12.28 11.06 4.31
C ASN A 238 13.78 11.23 3.99
N ALA A 239 14.53 11.84 4.90
CA ALA A 239 15.97 12.05 4.77
C ALA A 239 16.76 10.73 4.62
N ARG A 240 16.30 9.64 5.25
CA ARG A 240 16.92 8.30 5.13
C ARG A 240 16.71 7.72 3.73
N ALA A 241 15.56 8.00 3.11
CA ALA A 241 15.26 7.59 1.74
C ALA A 241 16.13 8.30 0.69
N TRP A 242 16.68 9.48 1.02
CA TRP A 242 17.61 10.19 0.14
C TRP A 242 18.89 9.37 -0.13
N ARG A 243 19.41 8.68 0.89
CA ARG A 243 20.60 7.81 0.76
C ARG A 243 20.31 6.49 0.04
N GLN A 244 19.05 6.08 -0.01
CA GLN A 244 18.60 4.82 -0.62
C GLN A 244 17.84 5.04 -1.93
N ARG A 245 18.03 6.20 -2.57
CA ARG A 245 17.31 6.57 -3.80
C ARG A 245 17.41 5.50 -4.88
N GLU A 246 18.60 4.95 -5.11
CA GLU A 246 18.80 3.93 -6.13
C GLU A 246 18.10 2.62 -5.78
N ALA A 247 18.21 2.16 -4.54
CA ALA A 247 17.52 0.94 -4.07
C ALA A 247 15.98 1.07 -4.20
N ILE A 248 15.43 2.25 -3.92
CA ILE A 248 13.97 2.48 -4.08
C ILE A 248 13.60 2.57 -5.56
N ALA A 249 14.44 3.19 -6.38
CA ALA A 249 14.22 3.29 -7.82
C ALA A 249 14.27 1.89 -8.48
N SER A 250 15.23 1.04 -8.08
CA SER A 250 15.30 -0.35 -8.53
C SER A 250 14.07 -1.13 -8.10
N GLU A 251 13.65 -1.03 -6.85
CA GLU A 251 12.44 -1.73 -6.34
C GLU A 251 11.18 -1.28 -7.11
N THR A 252 11.02 0.02 -7.36
CA THR A 252 9.88 0.55 -8.13
C THR A 252 9.88 0.03 -9.58
N ARG A 253 11.05 -0.01 -10.22
CA ARG A 253 11.20 -0.58 -11.57
C ARG A 253 10.83 -2.07 -11.57
N GLN A 254 11.27 -2.80 -10.54
CA GLN A 254 11.01 -4.23 -10.36
C GLN A 254 9.50 -4.52 -10.22
N HIS A 255 8.80 -3.83 -9.31
CA HIS A 255 7.34 -3.97 -9.17
C HIS A 255 6.60 -3.64 -10.46
N GLY A 256 7.00 -2.58 -11.17
CA GLY A 256 6.43 -2.22 -12.47
C GLY A 256 6.61 -3.31 -13.53
N ALA A 257 7.73 -4.04 -13.50
CA ALA A 257 7.97 -5.19 -14.37
C ALA A 257 7.08 -6.38 -13.99
N LEU A 258 6.99 -6.73 -12.71
CA LEU A 258 6.12 -7.80 -12.21
C LEU A 258 4.65 -7.55 -12.54
N ARG A 259 4.15 -6.31 -12.39
CA ARG A 259 2.78 -5.95 -12.78
C ARG A 259 2.52 -6.20 -14.27
N ARG A 260 3.48 -5.89 -15.14
CA ARG A 260 3.36 -6.16 -16.58
C ARG A 260 3.39 -7.66 -16.87
N ILE A 261 4.21 -8.43 -16.15
CA ILE A 261 4.27 -9.88 -16.29
C ILE A 261 2.95 -10.51 -15.82
N ALA A 262 2.46 -10.17 -14.63
CA ALA A 262 1.20 -10.67 -14.08
C ALA A 262 0.01 -10.44 -15.04
N ARG A 263 -0.07 -9.24 -15.65
CA ARG A 263 -1.10 -8.94 -16.64
C ARG A 263 -1.01 -9.82 -17.88
N ARG A 264 0.21 -10.06 -18.40
CA ARG A 264 0.42 -10.95 -19.54
C ARG A 264 0.16 -12.42 -19.19
N THR A 265 0.39 -12.82 -17.95
CA THR A 265 0.00 -14.14 -17.45
C THR A 265 -1.53 -14.28 -17.42
N GLU A 266 -2.27 -13.24 -16.99
CA GLU A 266 -3.74 -13.23 -17.12
C GLU A 266 -4.17 -13.32 -18.59
N GLU A 267 -3.57 -12.53 -19.49
CA GLU A 267 -3.84 -12.59 -20.94
C GLU A 267 -3.56 -14.00 -21.51
N LEU A 268 -2.54 -14.71 -21.02
CA LEU A 268 -2.23 -16.07 -21.43
C LEU A 268 -3.28 -17.08 -20.93
N ILE A 269 -3.81 -16.89 -19.72
CA ILE A 269 -4.91 -17.73 -19.20
C ILE A 269 -6.17 -17.50 -20.02
N ASP A 270 -6.47 -16.25 -20.39
CA ASP A 270 -7.63 -15.92 -21.22
C ASP A 270 -7.57 -16.62 -22.59
N LEU A 271 -6.38 -16.89 -23.13
CA LEU A 271 -6.20 -17.66 -24.38
C LEU A 271 -6.46 -19.18 -24.21
N LEU A 272 -6.57 -19.70 -22.98
CA LEU A 272 -6.99 -21.08 -22.73
C LEU A 272 -8.50 -21.26 -22.89
N GLU A 273 -9.28 -20.20 -22.65
CA GLU A 273 -10.73 -20.23 -22.76
C GLU A 273 -11.13 -19.87 -24.20
N PRO A 274 -12.03 -20.62 -24.85
CA PRO A 274 -12.50 -20.24 -26.17
C PRO A 274 -13.21 -18.88 -26.07
N ALA A 275 -12.68 -17.85 -26.72
CA ALA A 275 -13.41 -16.61 -26.89
C ALA A 275 -14.69 -16.92 -27.68
N GLN A 276 -15.84 -16.47 -27.16
CA GLN A 276 -17.20 -16.70 -27.67
C GLN A 276 -17.29 -17.26 -29.10
N SER A 277 -17.87 -18.46 -29.25
CA SER A 277 -18.33 -19.08 -30.50
C SER A 277 -17.53 -18.74 -31.76
N GLY A 278 -16.30 -19.26 -31.88
CA GLY A 278 -15.58 -19.32 -33.17
C GLY A 278 -14.10 -18.98 -33.14
N ASP A 279 -13.57 -18.43 -32.03
CA ASP A 279 -12.12 -18.20 -31.88
C ASP A 279 -11.41 -19.47 -31.41
N ALA A 280 -10.22 -19.72 -31.99
CA ALA A 280 -9.38 -20.82 -31.57
C ALA A 280 -8.82 -20.56 -30.16
N SER A 281 -8.76 -21.61 -29.35
CA SER A 281 -8.10 -21.65 -28.04
C SER A 281 -6.70 -22.24 -28.17
N LEU A 282 -5.84 -21.99 -27.19
CA LEU A 282 -4.60 -22.75 -26.96
C LEU A 282 -4.84 -24.26 -26.95
N ARG A 283 -6.03 -24.71 -26.54
CA ARG A 283 -6.44 -26.12 -26.52
C ARG A 283 -6.67 -26.71 -27.92
N ASP A 284 -6.96 -25.86 -28.92
CA ASP A 284 -7.24 -26.28 -30.30
C ASP A 284 -5.97 -26.42 -31.16
N LEU A 285 -4.80 -26.12 -30.59
CA LEU A 285 -3.52 -26.32 -31.27
C LEU A 285 -3.22 -27.81 -31.48
N PRO A 286 -2.48 -28.17 -32.54
CA PRO A 286 -1.93 -29.52 -32.71
C PRO A 286 -1.11 -29.99 -31.50
N ASP A 287 -1.09 -31.30 -31.24
CA ASP A 287 -0.44 -31.89 -30.06
C ASP A 287 1.05 -31.52 -29.95
N ASP A 288 1.77 -31.47 -31.07
CA ASP A 288 3.17 -31.06 -31.11
C ASP A 288 3.35 -29.57 -30.80
N ALA A 289 2.48 -28.70 -31.33
CA ALA A 289 2.49 -27.27 -30.99
C ALA A 289 2.14 -27.03 -29.51
N ARG A 290 1.20 -27.78 -28.93
CA ARG A 290 0.88 -27.69 -27.49
C ARG A 290 2.05 -28.10 -26.61
N ALA A 291 2.75 -29.18 -26.96
CA ALA A 291 3.94 -29.61 -26.22
C ALA A 291 5.06 -28.55 -26.24
N GLU A 292 5.33 -27.95 -27.41
CA GLU A 292 6.32 -26.87 -27.52
C GLU A 292 5.90 -25.63 -26.72
N ALA A 293 4.61 -25.26 -26.75
CA ALA A 293 4.06 -24.16 -25.96
C ALA A 293 4.17 -24.41 -24.45
N ALA A 294 3.75 -25.58 -23.96
CA ALA A 294 3.86 -25.96 -22.55
C ALA A 294 5.31 -25.89 -22.05
N ALA A 295 6.27 -26.37 -22.84
CA ALA A 295 7.69 -26.27 -22.54
C ALA A 295 8.20 -24.81 -22.51
N ALA A 296 7.78 -23.95 -23.46
CA ALA A 296 8.13 -22.54 -23.45
C ALA A 296 7.56 -21.80 -22.21
N ILE A 297 6.33 -22.15 -21.81
CA ILE A 297 5.69 -21.59 -20.61
C ILE A 297 6.45 -22.00 -19.35
N ARG A 298 6.86 -23.27 -19.21
CA ARG A 298 7.67 -23.74 -18.07
C ARG A 298 9.01 -23.03 -17.96
N LEU A 299 9.74 -22.90 -19.08
CA LEU A 299 10.99 -22.14 -19.12
C LEU A 299 10.80 -20.68 -18.70
N THR A 300 9.69 -20.08 -19.12
CA THR A 300 9.32 -18.71 -18.74
C THR A 300 8.99 -18.62 -17.24
N ALA A 301 8.30 -19.62 -16.67
CA ALA A 301 8.01 -19.69 -15.24
C ALA A 301 9.30 -19.73 -14.41
N ASP A 302 10.25 -20.57 -14.80
CA ASP A 302 11.55 -20.70 -14.12
C ASP A 302 12.35 -19.39 -14.19
N ALA A 303 12.37 -18.73 -15.35
CA ALA A 303 13.01 -17.43 -15.51
C ALA A 303 12.35 -16.35 -14.62
N VAL A 304 11.01 -16.34 -14.52
CA VAL A 304 10.30 -15.44 -13.61
C VAL A 304 10.69 -15.74 -12.17
N GLU A 305 10.74 -17.00 -11.74
CA GLU A 305 11.06 -17.36 -10.35
C GLU A 305 12.48 -16.97 -9.93
N GLN A 306 13.44 -17.06 -10.85
CA GLN A 306 14.86 -16.71 -10.62
C GLN A 306 15.13 -15.20 -10.70
N TRP A 307 14.33 -14.43 -11.43
CA TRP A 307 14.50 -12.97 -11.55
C TRP A 307 14.44 -12.26 -10.18
N PRO A 308 15.32 -11.33 -9.79
CA PRO A 308 16.19 -10.53 -10.64
C PRO A 308 17.64 -11.03 -10.67
N GLU A 309 17.87 -12.33 -10.73
CA GLU A 309 19.20 -12.85 -11.06
C GLU A 309 19.68 -12.23 -12.39
N THR A 310 20.92 -11.74 -12.39
CA THR A 310 21.54 -11.08 -13.54
C THR A 310 22.86 -11.76 -13.85
N GLY A 311 23.25 -11.80 -15.12
CA GLY A 311 24.50 -12.40 -15.57
C GLY A 311 24.27 -13.57 -16.54
N PRO A 312 25.28 -14.43 -16.72
CA PRO A 312 25.29 -15.48 -17.75
C PRO A 312 24.07 -16.40 -17.68
N ASP A 313 23.59 -16.71 -16.48
CA ASP A 313 22.46 -17.61 -16.27
C ASP A 313 21.13 -17.03 -16.79
N ALA A 314 20.93 -15.70 -16.66
CA ALA A 314 19.75 -15.02 -17.19
C ALA A 314 19.77 -14.96 -18.72
N ASP A 315 20.95 -14.75 -19.33
CA ASP A 315 21.13 -14.77 -20.78
C ASP A 315 20.91 -16.17 -21.36
N LEU A 316 21.41 -17.20 -20.67
CA LEU A 316 21.18 -18.60 -21.03
C LEU A 316 19.70 -18.98 -20.91
N ALA A 317 19.01 -18.54 -19.85
CA ALA A 317 17.57 -18.75 -19.69
C ALA A 317 16.79 -18.07 -20.82
N HIS A 318 17.14 -16.84 -21.18
CA HIS A 318 16.52 -16.13 -22.29
C HIS A 318 16.73 -16.85 -23.63
N GLY A 319 17.96 -17.31 -23.91
CA GLY A 319 18.28 -18.05 -25.13
C GLY A 319 17.50 -19.37 -25.24
N ARG A 320 17.34 -20.10 -24.13
CA ARG A 320 16.51 -21.32 -24.09
C ARG A 320 15.03 -21.04 -24.39
N ILE A 321 14.50 -19.94 -23.85
CA ILE A 321 13.13 -19.53 -24.14
C ILE A 321 12.98 -19.17 -25.62
N ASP A 322 13.90 -18.35 -26.17
CA ASP A 322 13.84 -17.93 -27.57
C ASP A 322 13.94 -19.12 -28.54
N GLU A 323 14.83 -20.09 -28.27
CA GLU A 323 14.93 -21.33 -29.05
C GLU A 323 13.61 -22.11 -29.02
N GLN A 324 12.99 -22.22 -27.84
CA GLN A 324 11.74 -22.94 -27.68
C GLN A 324 10.55 -22.23 -28.34
N LEU A 325 10.53 -20.90 -28.32
CA LEU A 325 9.55 -20.09 -29.05
C LEU A 325 9.71 -20.24 -30.57
N GLU A 326 10.93 -20.40 -31.07
CA GLU A 326 11.17 -20.64 -32.49
C GLU A 326 10.70 -22.02 -32.93
N ARG A 327 10.90 -23.05 -32.10
CA ARG A 327 10.32 -24.39 -32.33
C ARG A 327 8.80 -24.34 -32.38
N LEU A 328 8.16 -23.64 -31.43
CA LEU A 328 6.71 -23.43 -31.43
C LEU A 328 6.27 -22.77 -32.74
N ARG A 329 6.89 -21.66 -33.16
CA ARG A 329 6.56 -20.98 -34.43
C ARG A 329 6.71 -21.89 -35.65
N GLY A 330 7.74 -22.74 -35.66
CA GLY A 330 7.96 -23.71 -36.74
C GLY A 330 6.88 -24.80 -36.85
N ARG A 331 6.12 -25.06 -35.77
CA ARG A 331 4.98 -25.99 -35.79
C ARG A 331 3.67 -25.35 -36.23
N LEU A 332 3.57 -24.02 -36.27
CA LEU A 332 2.36 -23.31 -36.65
C LEU A 332 2.31 -23.15 -38.18
N GLN A 333 1.39 -23.85 -38.87
CA GLN A 333 1.25 -23.71 -40.32
C GLN A 333 0.49 -22.41 -40.68
N PRO A 334 0.94 -21.64 -41.70
CA PRO A 334 0.23 -20.45 -42.16
C PRO A 334 -1.16 -20.80 -42.70
N GLY A 335 -2.22 -20.26 -42.10
CA GLY A 335 -3.62 -20.42 -42.55
C GLY A 335 -4.49 -21.37 -41.72
N GLU A 336 -3.92 -22.06 -40.73
CA GLU A 336 -4.70 -22.81 -39.74
C GLU A 336 -5.29 -21.86 -38.68
N HIS A 337 -6.51 -22.15 -38.20
CA HIS A 337 -7.20 -21.33 -37.20
C HIS A 337 -6.36 -21.17 -35.90
N GLY A 338 -5.53 -22.16 -35.55
CA GLY A 338 -4.64 -22.12 -34.37
C GLY A 338 -3.38 -21.27 -34.53
N ALA A 339 -2.98 -20.88 -35.75
CA ALA A 339 -1.72 -20.17 -35.98
C ALA A 339 -1.70 -18.76 -35.35
N LEU A 340 -2.85 -18.07 -35.32
CA LEU A 340 -2.99 -16.76 -34.68
C LEU A 340 -2.80 -16.84 -33.16
N VAL A 341 -3.40 -17.85 -32.54
CA VAL A 341 -3.31 -18.09 -31.09
C VAL A 341 -1.89 -18.48 -30.70
N GLY A 342 -1.28 -19.44 -31.42
CA GLY A 342 0.11 -19.83 -31.19
C GLY A 342 1.09 -18.66 -31.36
N GLY A 343 0.86 -17.78 -32.34
CA GLY A 343 1.64 -16.55 -32.54
C GLY A 343 1.46 -15.54 -31.40
N ALA A 344 0.24 -15.38 -30.89
CA ALA A 344 -0.05 -14.53 -29.73
C ALA A 344 0.64 -15.05 -28.47
N VAL A 345 0.56 -16.35 -28.21
CA VAL A 345 1.25 -17.03 -27.09
C VAL A 345 2.76 -16.82 -27.19
N ALA A 346 3.35 -17.07 -28.36
CA ALA A 346 4.79 -16.88 -28.55
C ALA A 346 5.22 -15.42 -28.31
N THR A 347 4.37 -14.46 -28.70
CA THR A 347 4.61 -13.03 -28.49
C THR A 347 4.50 -12.64 -27.02
N LEU A 348 3.48 -13.16 -26.31
CA LEU A 348 3.29 -12.91 -24.88
C LEU A 348 4.45 -13.49 -24.06
N LEU A 349 4.82 -14.74 -24.31
CA LEU A 349 5.94 -15.41 -23.65
C LEU A 349 7.27 -14.70 -23.92
N GLY A 350 7.55 -14.28 -25.17
CA GLY A 350 8.74 -13.48 -25.47
C GLY A 350 8.76 -12.17 -24.68
N ARG A 351 7.62 -11.49 -24.54
CA ARG A 351 7.52 -10.25 -23.73
C ARG A 351 7.66 -10.49 -22.23
N ILE A 352 7.18 -11.62 -21.72
CA ILE A 352 7.39 -12.03 -20.31
C ILE A 352 8.86 -12.33 -20.09
N ALA A 353 9.47 -13.16 -20.95
CA ALA A 353 10.87 -13.55 -20.89
C ALA A 353 11.81 -12.36 -20.91
N ILE A 354 11.62 -11.40 -21.83
CA ILE A 354 12.40 -10.15 -21.86
C ILE A 354 12.29 -9.40 -20.53
N GLY A 355 11.08 -9.33 -19.95
CA GLY A 355 10.86 -8.67 -18.66
C GLY A 355 11.49 -9.40 -17.47
N ALA A 356 11.62 -10.73 -17.56
CA ALA A 356 12.15 -11.60 -16.51
C ALA A 356 13.64 -11.92 -16.64
N THR A 357 14.30 -11.56 -17.75
CA THR A 357 15.72 -11.88 -17.98
C THR A 357 16.58 -10.65 -18.25
N ARG A 358 16.02 -9.61 -18.88
CA ARG A 358 16.76 -8.36 -19.11
C ARG A 358 16.44 -7.36 -18.01
N SER A 359 17.42 -7.09 -17.15
CA SER A 359 17.40 -5.88 -16.34
C SER A 359 17.37 -4.67 -17.25
N THR A 360 16.43 -3.74 -17.04
CA THR A 360 16.41 -2.41 -17.67
C THR A 360 17.54 -1.53 -17.12
N ALA A 361 18.77 -2.03 -17.10
CA ALA A 361 19.96 -1.35 -16.65
C ALA A 361 20.65 -0.51 -17.76
N GLY A 362 20.05 -0.42 -18.96
CA GLY A 362 20.66 0.25 -20.11
C GLY A 362 19.75 1.30 -20.75
N SER A 363 19.54 2.45 -20.11
CA SER A 363 19.09 3.68 -20.81
C SER A 363 19.38 4.97 -20.02
N ALA A 364 20.58 5.10 -19.47
CA ALA A 364 21.10 6.36 -18.98
C ALA A 364 22.57 6.48 -19.42
N GLY A 365 22.73 6.70 -20.72
CA GLY A 365 23.93 7.26 -21.34
C GLY A 365 23.68 8.73 -21.63
#